data_AF-A0A2I0EU92-F1
#
_entry.id   AF-A0A2I0EU92-F1
#
_cell.length_a   1.000
_cell.length_b   1.000
_cell.length_c   1.000
_cell.angle_alpha   90.00
_cell.angle_beta   90.00
_cell.angle_gamma   90.00
#
_symmetry.space_group_name_H-M   'P 1'
#
loop_
_entity.id
_entity.type
_entity.pdbx_description
1 polymer ?
#
loop_
_entity_poly.entity_id
_entity_poly.type
_entity_poly.pdbx_seq_one_letter_code
_entity_poly.pdbx_strand_id
1 'polypeptide(L)'
;MNQAPENYGSIKRTGEKALGIIGSIFNVIGIILSIIVITSLSGFEGSQMQMQMEEELRNDPNITNPQDAEMAVDTFNAVVGGFDVIGWVLVILLAISTVFAILAITKLKSFDTANTAGIFFILAGIFAGILSLTSILFYIAAIMCFVRKPPLREDELMGRSNEPATRSDAVTREDDTPYRPL
;
A
#
# COMPACT_ATOMS: atom_id res chain seq x y z
N MET A 1 -0.89 38.32 34.00
CA MET A 1 -0.55 36.89 33.89
C MET A 1 -1.46 36.28 32.82
N ASN A 2 -1.00 36.18 31.57
CA ASN A 2 -1.74 35.52 30.50
C ASN A 2 -0.86 34.38 29.99
N GLN A 3 -1.18 33.15 30.38
CA GLN A 3 -0.68 31.97 29.69
C GLN A 3 -1.82 31.46 28.81
N ALA A 4 -1.67 31.64 27.49
CA ALA A 4 -2.46 30.87 26.54
C ALA A 4 -1.89 29.45 26.53
N PRO A 5 -2.72 28.39 26.56
CA PRO A 5 -2.23 27.04 26.38
C PRO A 5 -1.78 26.87 24.94
N GLU A 6 -0.47 26.71 24.73
CA GLU A 6 0.09 26.26 23.46
C GLU A 6 -0.40 24.83 23.18
N ASN A 7 -1.51 24.73 22.47
CA ASN A 7 -1.98 23.49 21.89
C ASN A 7 -1.14 23.23 20.63
N TYR A 8 0.12 22.83 20.82
CA TYR A 8 0.91 22.28 19.73
C TYR A 8 0.36 20.88 19.44
N GLY A 9 -0.66 20.85 18.57
CA GLY A 9 -1.28 19.62 18.12
C GLY A 9 -0.21 18.73 17.49
N SER A 10 0.24 17.72 18.25
CA SER A 10 1.08 16.64 17.73
C SER A 10 0.55 16.23 16.36
N ILE A 11 1.39 16.36 15.32
CA ILE A 11 0.99 16.05 13.94
C ILE A 11 0.66 14.55 13.91
N LYS A 12 -0.63 14.23 13.99
CA LYS A 12 -1.08 12.85 14.12
C LYS A 12 -0.73 12.09 12.84
N ARG A 13 -0.15 10.88 12.99
CA ARG A 13 0.05 9.91 11.89
C ARG A 13 -1.25 9.20 11.47
N THR A 14 -2.37 9.93 11.51
CA THR A 14 -3.71 9.37 11.28
C THR A 14 -3.94 8.99 9.82
N GLY A 15 -3.48 9.80 8.86
CA GLY A 15 -3.72 9.55 7.43
C GLY A 15 -3.12 8.23 6.93
N GLU A 16 -1.84 8.00 7.23
CA GLU A 16 -1.13 6.77 6.83
C GLU A 16 -1.69 5.52 7.55
N LYS A 17 -2.00 5.65 8.85
CA LYS A 17 -2.67 4.57 9.60
C LYS A 17 -4.04 4.26 9.02
N ALA A 18 -4.84 5.27 8.73
CA ALA A 18 -6.17 5.09 8.15
C ALA A 18 -6.08 4.42 6.77
N LEU A 19 -5.18 4.88 5.90
CA LEU A 19 -5.00 4.28 4.57
C LEU A 19 -4.53 2.83 4.66
N GLY A 20 -3.57 2.53 5.54
CA GLY A 20 -3.09 1.18 5.78
C GLY A 20 -4.17 0.24 6.30
N ILE A 21 -4.99 0.71 7.25
CA ILE A 21 -6.12 -0.04 7.80
C ILE A 21 -7.18 -0.30 6.72
N ILE A 22 -7.57 0.74 5.97
CA ILE A 22 -8.56 0.62 4.89
C ILE A 22 -8.06 -0.35 3.81
N GLY A 23 -6.80 -0.22 3.37
CA GLY A 23 -6.17 -1.13 2.42
C GLY A 23 -6.14 -2.57 2.92
N SER A 24 -5.81 -2.78 4.21
CA SER A 24 -5.82 -4.10 4.82
C SER A 24 -7.22 -4.73 4.88
N ILE A 25 -8.25 -3.93 5.17
CA ILE A 25 -9.64 -4.42 5.17
C ILE A 25 -10.05 -4.86 3.77
N PHE A 26 -9.79 -4.05 2.75
CA PHE A 26 -10.05 -4.43 1.36
C PHE A 26 -9.25 -5.67 0.94
N ASN A 27 -8.03 -5.84 1.46
CA ASN A 27 -7.21 -7.01 1.17
C ASN A 27 -7.81 -8.29 1.74
N VAL A 28 -8.31 -8.24 2.98
CA VAL A 28 -9.03 -9.36 3.61
C VAL A 28 -10.33 -9.66 2.86
N ILE A 29 -11.08 -8.64 2.44
CA ILE A 29 -12.27 -8.83 1.61
C ILE A 29 -11.90 -9.50 0.28
N GLY A 30 -10.82 -9.06 -0.35
CA GLY A 30 -10.28 -9.66 -1.57
C GLY A 30 -9.96 -11.15 -1.39
N ILE A 31 -9.30 -11.52 -0.28
CA ILE A 31 -9.03 -12.92 0.06
C ILE A 31 -10.33 -13.73 0.15
N ILE A 32 -11.33 -13.23 0.88
CA ILE A 32 -12.62 -13.92 1.05
C ILE A 32 -13.31 -14.10 -0.31
N LEU A 33 -13.35 -13.05 -1.14
CA LEU A 33 -13.95 -13.12 -2.47
C LEU A 33 -13.20 -14.11 -3.37
N SER A 34 -11.87 -14.10 -3.36
CA SER A 34 -11.06 -15.08 -4.10
C SER A 34 -11.37 -16.51 -3.68
N ILE A 35 -11.47 -16.79 -2.38
CA ILE A 35 -11.83 -18.12 -1.86
C ILE A 35 -13.23 -18.53 -2.35
N ILE A 36 -14.20 -17.63 -2.31
CA ILE A 36 -15.57 -17.92 -2.80
C ILE A 36 -15.56 -18.26 -4.29
N VAL A 37 -14.83 -17.48 -5.10
CA VAL A 37 -14.73 -17.72 -6.55
C VAL A 37 -14.06 -19.07 -6.84
N ILE A 38 -12.93 -19.35 -6.18
CA ILE A 38 -12.20 -20.61 -6.36
C ILE A 38 -13.10 -21.78 -5.98
N THR A 39 -13.66 -21.79 -4.77
CA THR A 39 -14.50 -22.90 -4.29
C THR A 39 -15.76 -23.11 -5.14
N SER A 40 -16.30 -22.05 -5.74
CA SER A 40 -17.42 -22.13 -6.67
C SER A 40 -17.00 -22.77 -8.01
N LEU A 41 -15.78 -22.49 -8.49
CA LEU A 41 -15.21 -23.11 -9.70
C LEU A 41 -14.73 -24.55 -9.45
N SER A 42 -14.08 -24.84 -8.32
CA SER A 42 -13.70 -26.22 -7.96
C SER A 42 -14.95 -27.09 -7.75
N GLY A 43 -16.08 -26.51 -7.34
CA GLY A 43 -17.38 -27.21 -7.28
C GLY A 43 -17.99 -27.50 -8.66
N PHE A 44 -17.53 -26.82 -9.70
CA PHE A 44 -17.88 -27.12 -11.09
C PHE A 44 -17.04 -28.27 -11.64
N GLU A 45 -15.80 -28.42 -11.16
CA GLU A 45 -14.91 -29.53 -11.52
C GLU A 45 -15.50 -30.90 -11.07
N GLY A 46 -15.64 -31.85 -11.99
CA GLY A 46 -16.28 -33.16 -11.79
C GLY A 46 -17.81 -33.11 -11.61
N SER A 47 -18.44 -31.95 -11.77
CA SER A 47 -19.90 -31.82 -11.64
C SER A 47 -20.66 -32.39 -12.84
N GLN A 48 -21.95 -32.70 -12.66
CA GLN A 48 -22.81 -33.08 -13.79
C GLN A 48 -22.90 -31.97 -14.85
N MET A 49 -22.77 -30.71 -14.45
CA MET A 49 -22.78 -29.59 -15.38
C MET A 49 -21.53 -29.58 -16.26
N GLN A 50 -20.35 -29.90 -15.72
CA GLN A 50 -19.14 -30.07 -16.52
C GLN A 50 -19.28 -31.23 -17.50
N MET A 51 -19.75 -32.40 -17.03
CA MET A 51 -19.92 -33.57 -17.91
C MET A 51 -20.90 -33.29 -19.06
N GLN A 52 -21.99 -32.56 -18.78
CA GLN A 52 -22.92 -32.11 -19.82
C GLN A 52 -22.27 -31.13 -20.79
N MET A 53 -21.48 -30.16 -20.32
CA MET A 53 -20.72 -29.25 -21.20
C MET A 53 -19.70 -29.99 -22.07
N GLU A 54 -18.99 -30.97 -21.51
CA GLU A 54 -18.04 -31.79 -22.27
C GLU A 54 -18.75 -32.61 -23.35
N GLU A 55 -19.93 -33.16 -23.04
CA GLU A 55 -20.74 -33.91 -23.99
C GLU A 55 -21.35 -33.00 -25.07
N GLU A 56 -21.75 -31.78 -24.74
CA GLU A 56 -22.17 -30.76 -25.70
C GLU A 56 -21.02 -30.33 -26.62
N LEU A 57 -19.81 -30.12 -26.09
CA LEU A 57 -18.62 -29.82 -26.89
C LEU A 57 -18.25 -30.98 -27.82
N ARG A 58 -18.37 -32.23 -27.35
CA ARG A 58 -18.09 -33.43 -28.17
C ARG A 58 -19.10 -33.63 -29.30
N ASN A 59 -20.33 -33.19 -29.11
CA ASN A 59 -21.42 -33.32 -30.06
C ASN A 59 -21.72 -32.02 -30.84
N ASP A 60 -20.86 -31.00 -30.75
CA ASP A 60 -21.07 -29.71 -31.42
C ASP A 60 -21.04 -29.90 -32.95
N PRO A 61 -22.15 -29.61 -33.67
CA PRO A 61 -22.22 -29.74 -35.12
C PRO A 61 -21.29 -28.76 -35.88
N ASN A 62 -20.72 -27.75 -35.22
CA ASN A 62 -19.71 -26.86 -35.80
C ASN A 62 -18.30 -27.46 -35.80
N ILE A 63 -18.06 -28.52 -35.04
CA ILE A 63 -16.77 -29.22 -35.01
C ILE A 63 -16.82 -30.40 -35.98
N THR A 64 -16.22 -30.21 -37.15
CA THR A 64 -16.27 -31.19 -38.24
C THR A 64 -15.35 -32.40 -38.02
N ASN A 65 -14.35 -32.29 -37.14
CA ASN A 65 -13.36 -33.34 -36.87
C ASN A 65 -13.42 -33.79 -35.40
N PRO A 66 -13.59 -35.09 -35.12
CA PRO A 66 -13.61 -35.61 -33.75
C PRO A 66 -12.33 -35.32 -32.96
N GLN A 67 -11.17 -35.19 -33.61
CA GLN A 67 -9.92 -34.80 -32.93
C GLN A 67 -9.95 -33.37 -32.39
N ASP A 68 -10.63 -32.46 -33.10
CA ASP A 68 -10.74 -31.06 -32.69
C ASP A 68 -11.67 -30.92 -31.48
N ALA A 69 -12.71 -31.77 -31.42
CA ALA A 69 -13.64 -31.84 -30.28
C ALA A 69 -12.95 -32.32 -29.01
N GLU A 70 -12.10 -33.36 -29.10
CA GLU A 70 -11.32 -33.84 -27.96
C GLU A 70 -10.30 -32.79 -27.49
N MET A 71 -9.63 -32.12 -28.41
CA MET A 71 -8.69 -31.04 -28.08
C MET A 71 -9.38 -29.86 -27.38
N ALA A 72 -10.61 -29.51 -27.78
CA ALA A 72 -11.39 -28.46 -27.15
C ALA A 72 -11.77 -28.83 -25.71
N VAL A 73 -12.19 -30.07 -25.47
CA VAL A 73 -12.49 -30.57 -24.12
C VAL A 73 -11.24 -30.60 -23.24
N ASP A 74 -10.12 -31.12 -23.77
CA ASP A 74 -8.85 -31.16 -23.03
C ASP A 74 -8.36 -29.75 -22.67
N THR A 75 -8.51 -28.79 -23.60
CA THR A 75 -8.17 -27.38 -23.35
C THR A 75 -9.07 -26.76 -22.28
N PHE A 76 -10.38 -27.02 -22.35
CA PHE A 76 -11.33 -26.55 -21.35
C PHE A 76 -10.98 -27.08 -19.96
N ASN A 77 -10.72 -28.38 -19.85
CA ASN A 77 -10.34 -29.03 -18.59
C ASN A 77 -9.00 -28.51 -18.06
N ALA A 78 -8.02 -28.30 -18.94
CA ALA A 78 -6.74 -27.71 -18.57
C ALA A 78 -6.88 -26.28 -18.05
N VAL A 79 -7.77 -25.47 -18.65
CA VAL A 79 -8.05 -24.10 -18.18
C VAL A 79 -8.73 -24.14 -16.81
N VAL A 80 -9.78 -24.93 -16.64
CA VAL A 80 -10.52 -25.03 -15.36
C VAL A 80 -9.58 -25.51 -14.24
N GLY A 81 -8.83 -26.59 -14.46
CA GLY A 81 -7.87 -27.09 -13.47
C GLY A 81 -6.70 -26.12 -13.21
N GLY A 82 -6.25 -25.38 -14.23
CA GLY A 82 -5.24 -24.34 -14.08
C GLY A 82 -5.70 -23.16 -13.22
N PHE A 83 -6.98 -22.79 -13.31
CA PHE A 83 -7.58 -21.72 -12.52
C PHE A 83 -7.62 -22.04 -11.01
N ASP A 84 -7.84 -23.30 -10.63
CA ASP A 84 -7.81 -23.71 -9.22
C ASP A 84 -6.42 -23.48 -8.61
N VAL A 85 -5.37 -23.98 -9.26
CA VAL A 85 -3.98 -23.82 -8.79
C VAL A 85 -3.57 -22.35 -8.74
N ILE A 86 -3.84 -21.57 -9.79
CA ILE A 86 -3.50 -20.14 -9.85
C ILE A 86 -4.29 -19.37 -8.79
N GLY A 87 -5.55 -19.72 -8.57
CA GLY A 87 -6.40 -19.13 -7.55
C GLY A 87 -5.82 -19.30 -6.14
N TRP A 88 -5.43 -20.52 -5.77
CA TRP A 88 -4.82 -20.78 -4.47
C TRP A 88 -3.47 -20.08 -4.29
N VAL A 89 -2.65 -20.03 -5.34
CA VAL A 89 -1.41 -19.24 -5.33
C VAL A 89 -1.72 -17.77 -5.05
N LEU A 90 -2.73 -17.19 -5.71
CA LEU A 90 -3.15 -15.81 -5.50
C LEU A 90 -3.62 -15.57 -4.06
N VAL A 91 -4.38 -16.50 -3.47
CA VAL A 91 -4.81 -16.41 -2.05
C VAL A 91 -3.60 -16.40 -1.12
N ILE A 92 -2.59 -17.24 -1.35
CA ILE A 92 -1.36 -17.27 -0.55
C ILE A 92 -0.59 -15.94 -0.69
N LEU A 93 -0.47 -15.41 -1.90
CA LEU A 93 0.12 -14.09 -2.18
C LEU A 93 -0.58 -12.97 -1.41
N LEU A 94 -1.92 -12.94 -1.43
CA LEU A 94 -2.71 -11.97 -0.67
C LEU A 94 -2.58 -12.15 0.85
N ALA A 95 -2.46 -13.38 1.34
CA ALA A 95 -2.22 -13.65 2.75
C ALA A 95 -0.86 -13.11 3.20
N ILE A 96 0.20 -13.35 2.42
CA ILE A 96 1.55 -12.79 2.65
C ILE A 96 1.51 -11.25 2.62
N SER A 97 0.80 -10.67 1.64
CA SER A 97 0.58 -9.22 1.56
C SER A 97 -0.04 -8.67 2.86
N THR A 98 -1.05 -9.37 3.40
CA THR A 98 -1.70 -8.97 4.66
C THR A 98 -0.72 -8.95 5.83
N VAL A 99 0.18 -9.93 5.93
CA VAL A 99 1.22 -9.96 6.97
C VAL A 99 2.12 -8.74 6.86
N PHE A 100 2.58 -8.41 5.65
CA PHE A 100 3.39 -7.20 5.43
C PHE A 100 2.64 -5.92 5.76
N ALA A 101 1.36 -5.82 5.42
CA ALA A 101 0.53 -4.66 5.77
C ALA A 101 0.40 -4.48 7.30
N ILE A 102 0.20 -5.58 8.05
CA ILE A 102 0.15 -5.54 9.52
C ILE A 102 1.52 -5.11 10.11
N LEU A 103 2.62 -5.65 9.58
CA LEU A 103 3.97 -5.26 9.99
C LEU A 103 4.24 -3.77 9.70
N ALA A 104 3.76 -3.24 8.57
CA ALA A 104 3.85 -1.82 8.26
C ALA A 104 3.09 -0.96 9.27
N ILE A 105 1.84 -1.32 9.58
CA ILE A 105 0.99 -0.58 10.54
C ILE A 105 1.58 -0.59 11.96
N THR A 106 2.15 -1.71 12.39
CA THR A 106 2.79 -1.81 13.72
C THR A 106 4.07 -0.99 13.78
N LYS A 107 4.90 -1.00 12.74
CA LYS A 107 6.13 -0.18 12.65
C LYS A 107 5.85 1.32 12.56
N LEU A 108 4.71 1.70 11.99
CA LEU A 108 4.25 3.08 11.94
C LEU A 108 3.94 3.67 13.32
N LYS A 109 3.67 2.82 14.33
CA LYS A 109 3.49 3.25 15.72
C LYS A 109 4.79 3.74 16.36
N SER A 110 5.95 3.31 15.86
CA SER A 110 7.25 3.82 16.30
C SER A 110 7.61 5.07 15.49
N PHE A 111 7.75 6.21 16.15
CA PHE A 111 7.95 7.51 15.49
C PHE A 111 9.24 7.57 14.65
N ASP A 112 10.23 6.71 14.93
CA ASP A 112 11.54 6.71 14.28
C ASP A 112 11.61 5.96 12.93
N THR A 113 10.66 5.06 12.64
CA THR A 113 10.80 4.10 11.51
C THR A 113 9.76 4.25 10.41
N ALA A 114 9.35 5.49 10.09
CA ALA A 114 8.39 5.74 9.01
C ALA A 114 8.89 5.23 7.65
N ASN A 115 10.18 5.40 7.35
CA ASN A 115 10.79 4.90 6.11
C ASN A 115 10.71 3.36 6.01
N THR A 116 10.85 2.65 7.12
CA THR A 116 10.74 1.18 7.14
C THR A 116 9.30 0.73 6.92
N ALA A 117 8.31 1.43 7.47
CA ALA A 117 6.89 1.13 7.26
C ALA A 117 6.48 1.29 5.78
N GLY A 118 7.01 2.31 5.09
CA GLY A 118 6.76 2.53 3.67
C GLY A 118 7.25 1.37 2.79
N ILE A 119 8.44 0.83 3.07
CA ILE A 119 8.98 -0.34 2.35
C ILE A 119 8.07 -1.55 2.52
N PHE A 120 7.56 -1.80 3.74
CA PHE A 120 6.62 -2.89 3.97
C PHE A 120 5.29 -2.70 3.23
N PHE A 121 4.80 -1.47 3.09
CA PHE A 121 3.62 -1.20 2.25
C PHE A 121 3.88 -1.39 0.75
N ILE A 122 5.07 -1.04 0.24
CA ILE A 122 5.45 -1.36 -1.14
C ILE A 122 5.43 -2.88 -1.35
N LEU A 123 6.05 -3.64 -0.44
CA LEU A 123 6.06 -5.10 -0.51
C LEU A 123 4.64 -5.66 -0.45
N ALA A 124 3.82 -5.18 0.49
CA ALA A 124 2.42 -5.57 0.58
C ALA A 124 1.66 -5.28 -0.73
N GLY A 125 1.88 -4.12 -1.35
CA GLY A 125 1.28 -3.76 -2.64
C GLY A 125 1.70 -4.68 -3.78
N ILE A 126 2.98 -5.05 -3.86
CA ILE A 126 3.49 -5.98 -4.88
C ILE A 126 2.84 -7.35 -4.74
N PHE A 127 2.79 -7.89 -3.51
CA PHE A 127 2.16 -9.19 -3.23
C PHE A 127 0.63 -9.14 -3.39
N ALA A 128 0.00 -7.97 -3.20
CA ALA A 128 -1.43 -7.77 -3.47
C ALA A 128 -1.77 -7.66 -4.98
N GLY A 129 -0.76 -7.61 -5.84
CA GLY A 129 -0.91 -7.50 -7.28
C GLY A 129 -0.90 -6.05 -7.77
N ILE A 130 -0.13 -5.76 -8.81
CA ILE A 130 0.19 -4.39 -9.29
C ILE A 130 -1.04 -3.52 -9.60
N LEU A 131 -2.18 -4.12 -9.97
CA LEU A 131 -3.41 -3.40 -10.37
C LEU A 131 -4.60 -3.63 -9.44
N SER A 132 -4.42 -4.33 -8.32
CA SER A 132 -5.50 -4.50 -7.34
C SER A 132 -5.84 -3.17 -6.67
N LEU A 133 -7.12 -2.94 -6.37
CA LEU A 133 -7.56 -1.75 -5.65
C LEU A 133 -6.87 -1.65 -4.27
N THR A 134 -6.50 -2.79 -3.69
CA THR A 134 -5.76 -2.89 -2.42
C THR A 134 -4.31 -2.45 -2.55
N SER A 135 -3.63 -2.81 -3.64
CA SER A 135 -2.23 -2.45 -3.85
C SER A 135 -2.06 -0.95 -4.10
N ILE A 136 -3.02 -0.32 -4.79
CA ILE A 136 -3.04 1.13 -4.98
C ILE A 136 -3.10 1.85 -3.62
N LEU A 137 -3.96 1.38 -2.70
CA LEU A 137 -4.03 1.93 -1.34
C LEU A 137 -2.70 1.74 -0.59
N PHE A 138 -2.06 0.57 -0.70
CA PHE A 138 -0.75 0.34 -0.08
C PHE A 138 0.35 1.21 -0.70
N TYR A 139 0.36 1.45 -2.02
CA TYR A 139 1.32 2.35 -2.66
C TYR A 139 1.14 3.80 -2.23
N ILE A 140 -0.11 4.29 -2.12
CA ILE A 140 -0.36 5.64 -1.61
C ILE A 140 0.09 5.75 -0.15
N ALA A 141 -0.18 4.74 0.68
CA ALA A 141 0.31 4.69 2.05
C ALA A 141 1.84 4.75 2.10
N ALA A 142 2.54 3.95 1.26
CA ALA A 142 3.99 3.94 1.16
C ALA A 142 4.56 5.30 0.73
N ILE A 143 3.97 5.95 -0.28
CA ILE A 143 4.39 7.29 -0.72
C ILE A 143 4.20 8.29 0.43
N MET A 144 3.08 8.23 1.16
CA MET A 144 2.88 9.07 2.34
C MET A 144 3.91 8.80 3.45
N CYS A 145 4.43 7.58 3.59
CA CYS A 145 5.53 7.27 4.51
C CYS A 145 6.82 8.01 4.10
N PHE A 146 7.14 7.99 2.80
CA PHE A 146 8.41 8.53 2.28
C PHE A 146 8.40 10.05 2.11
N VAL A 147 7.25 10.63 1.74
CA VAL A 147 7.14 12.08 1.50
C VAL A 147 7.09 12.87 2.80
N ARG A 148 6.72 12.24 3.92
CA ARG A 148 6.58 12.94 5.19
C ARG A 148 7.94 13.11 5.86
N LYS A 149 8.39 14.36 5.97
CA LYS A 149 9.54 14.72 6.80
C LYS A 149 9.28 14.25 8.24
N PRO A 150 10.25 13.61 8.93
CA PRO A 150 10.09 13.25 10.33
C PRO A 150 9.73 14.53 11.10
N PRO A 151 8.79 14.47 12.05
CA PRO A 151 8.51 15.64 12.89
C PRO A 151 9.83 16.06 13.53
N LEU A 152 10.16 17.35 13.43
CA LEU A 152 11.33 17.94 14.08
C LEU A 152 11.35 17.41 15.51
N ARG A 153 12.42 16.68 15.82
CA ARG A 153 12.66 16.11 17.14
C ARG A 153 12.65 17.30 18.12
N GLU A 154 11.96 17.19 19.26
CA GLU A 154 11.75 18.31 20.20
C GLU A 154 13.08 18.96 20.64
N ASP A 155 14.16 18.19 20.55
CA ASP A 155 15.55 18.60 20.74
C ASP A 155 16.10 19.58 19.68
N GLU A 156 15.56 19.64 18.46
CA GLU A 156 15.85 20.71 17.49
C GLU A 156 15.01 21.98 17.75
N LEU A 157 13.80 21.84 18.30
CA LEU A 157 12.96 22.97 18.73
C LEU A 157 13.50 23.64 19.99
N MET A 158 14.08 22.86 20.91
CA MET A 158 14.78 23.36 22.11
C MET A 158 16.21 23.84 21.84
N GLY A 159 16.78 23.53 20.67
CA GLY A 159 18.12 23.98 20.26
C GLY A 159 18.17 25.40 19.69
N ARG A 160 17.04 25.97 19.27
CA ARG A 160 16.98 27.29 18.59
C ARG A 160 16.68 28.46 19.54
N SER A 161 16.33 28.20 20.80
CA SER A 161 16.05 29.28 21.78
C SER A 161 17.30 29.94 22.37
N ASN A 162 18.50 29.49 22.00
CA ASN A 162 19.76 29.97 22.57
C ASN A 162 20.67 30.71 21.56
N GLU A 163 20.14 31.13 20.42
CA GLU A 163 20.86 32.10 19.57
C GLU A 163 20.61 33.52 20.11
N PRO A 164 21.60 34.19 20.72
CA PRO A 164 21.44 35.58 21.12
C PRO A 164 21.24 36.44 19.88
N ALA A 165 20.15 37.21 19.88
CA ALA A 165 19.81 38.15 18.85
C ALA A 165 20.83 39.30 18.78
N THR A 166 21.93 39.14 18.07
CA THR A 166 22.73 40.28 17.58
C THR A 166 22.06 40.85 16.35
N ARG A 167 21.02 41.66 16.60
CA ARG A 167 20.49 42.64 15.65
C ARG A 167 21.10 44.00 15.99
N SER A 168 22.10 44.43 15.23
CA SER A 168 22.54 45.82 15.20
C SER A 168 22.25 46.40 13.81
N ASP A 169 21.05 46.95 13.66
CA ASP A 169 20.68 47.80 12.53
C ASP A 169 20.97 49.26 12.90
N ALA A 170 21.98 49.86 12.27
CA ALA A 170 22.16 51.31 12.09
C ALA A 170 23.05 51.48 10.85
N VAL A 171 22.51 51.63 9.64
CA VAL A 171 22.05 52.88 9.01
C VAL A 171 23.16 53.94 8.93
N THR A 172 23.75 54.02 7.73
CA THR A 172 24.09 55.24 6.96
C THR A 172 25.21 56.17 7.46
N ARG A 173 26.37 56.05 6.78
CA ARG A 173 27.08 57.10 6.02
C ARG A 173 27.17 58.49 6.66
N GLU A 174 28.37 58.91 7.05
CA GLU A 174 28.88 60.26 6.75
C GLU A 174 30.42 60.33 6.88
N ASP A 175 30.99 60.96 5.86
CA ASP A 175 32.37 61.37 5.64
C ASP A 175 32.65 62.59 6.54
N ASP A 176 33.87 62.70 7.10
CA ASP A 176 34.57 63.96 7.41
C ASP A 176 35.73 63.75 8.42
N THR A 177 36.96 63.86 7.91
CA THR A 177 38.13 64.44 8.63
C THR A 177 37.85 65.93 8.97
N PRO A 178 38.68 66.75 9.69
CA PRO A 178 39.96 66.56 10.42
C PRO A 178 40.05 67.27 11.82
N TYR A 179 41.15 67.03 12.56
CA TYR A 179 41.77 67.88 13.62
C TYR A 179 40.96 68.37 14.85
N ARG A 180 41.48 68.12 16.07
CA ARG A 180 41.59 69.20 17.08
C ARG A 180 42.72 68.98 18.11
N PRO A 181 43.40 70.07 18.52
CA PRO A 181 44.49 70.09 19.50
C PRO A 181 43.94 70.32 20.92
N LEU A 182 44.79 70.05 21.92
CA LEU A 182 45.23 70.98 22.98
C LEU A 182 46.39 70.33 23.74
#